data_AF-A0A7X2FV41-F1
#
_entry.id   AF-A0A7X2FV41-F1
#
_cell.length_a   1.000
_cell.length_b   1.000
_cell.length_c   1.000
_cell.angle_alpha   90.00
_cell.angle_beta   90.00
_cell.angle_gamma   90.00
#
_symmetry.space_group_name_H-M   'P 1'
#
loop_
_entity.id
_entity.type
_entity.pdbx_description
1 polymer ?
#
loop_
_entity_poly.entity_id
_entity_poly.type
_entity_poly.pdbx_seq_one_letter_code
_entity_poly.pdbx_strand_id
1 'polypeptide(L)'
;MAKSKLKFKAETAKLLDIVINSLYSDKDIFLRELISNASDACDKLRYEALTNEALLEGDGDLKLRLSVDKDAGTITLADNGIGMNRDDLVENLGTIAKSGTEAFRKAIESGEDKSVALIGQFGVGFYSAFMVAEKVEVKSRKAGDSEGWIWISEGAGTFTVDSAPDATRGAEITLHLRESAENYLDPFKLRQIVKTYSDHIALPIVMAGEDGEDETLNTASAIWTRSQSEISADDYKEFYNHVGRTMDDPWLTMHNKVEGVIEYTNLLFVPTEKPFDLFEAERKQHLKLYVRRVFITDDCPELLPAYMRFVRGVVDSQDLPLNVSRETLQANPVIAKIKSGLVKRILGELKKKAEKAPEEYAKFWGNFGALMKEGLYEDYTSRDDLLALARFRTTGSDELVSLADYVGRMKEGQDQIFYISGDDTDSIHLSPQLEGFKAKGVEVLLLTDPVDEFWIPSVGVYEGNAFTSVTRGSSGLDKITSSDEEKAEEDKADTPDTAMLIARFKVALGEQVKDIRASTRLTDSACCLVADEGDADMHLERLLRRHNQVEKQSSRIFEINPKHPMIKRLGEIVETQPDNVDEAARLLLDQARIVEGETVTDPVAFAKRLTNMMTRGLVG
;
A
#
# COMPACT_ATOMS: atom_id res chain seq x y z
N MET A 1 38.55 45.88 15.14
CA MET A 1 37.19 46.41 14.84
C MET A 1 36.23 45.86 15.87
N ALA A 2 35.43 46.71 16.52
CA ALA A 2 34.40 46.26 17.44
C ALA A 2 33.23 45.65 16.64
N LYS A 3 32.89 44.38 16.91
CA LYS A 3 31.73 43.72 16.28
C LYS A 3 30.45 44.26 16.92
N SER A 4 29.62 44.97 16.15
CA SER A 4 28.26 45.34 16.57
C SER A 4 27.31 44.16 16.36
N LYS A 5 26.68 43.68 17.44
CA LYS A 5 25.56 42.73 17.37
C LYS A 5 24.26 43.49 17.20
N LEU A 6 23.57 43.29 16.08
CA LEU A 6 22.24 43.83 15.82
C LEU A 6 21.22 42.71 15.94
N LYS A 7 20.01 43.03 16.41
CA LYS A 7 18.88 42.08 16.44
C LYS A 7 18.22 42.04 15.06
N PHE A 8 17.72 40.87 14.67
CA PHE A 8 16.83 40.74 13.52
C PHE A 8 15.56 41.56 13.74
N LYS A 9 15.04 42.15 12.65
CA LYS A 9 13.76 42.85 12.61
C LYS A 9 12.81 42.06 11.71
N ALA A 10 11.52 42.13 12.00
CA ALA A 10 10.49 41.53 11.17
C ALA A 10 9.39 42.56 10.88
N GLU A 11 8.84 42.51 9.67
CA GLU A 11 7.71 43.35 9.25
C GLU A 11 6.43 42.54 9.46
N THR A 12 5.68 42.88 10.51
CA THR A 12 4.54 42.10 11.01
C THR A 12 3.42 41.95 9.98
N ALA A 13 3.11 43.02 9.24
CA ALA A 13 2.11 42.98 8.16
C ALA A 13 2.48 41.98 7.06
N LYS A 14 3.75 41.92 6.64
CA LYS A 14 4.21 40.95 5.63
C LYS A 14 4.25 39.51 6.17
N LEU A 15 4.60 39.32 7.44
CA LEU A 15 4.54 37.99 8.05
C LEU A 15 3.10 37.46 8.09
N LEU A 16 2.15 38.32 8.46
CA LEU A 16 0.74 37.98 8.50
C LEU A 16 0.20 37.65 7.10
N ASP A 17 0.58 38.44 6.09
CA ASP A 17 0.26 38.18 4.68
C ASP A 17 0.79 36.81 4.21
N ILE A 18 2.03 36.44 4.57
CA ILE A 18 2.60 35.12 4.25
C ILE A 18 1.82 33.99 4.93
N VAL A 19 1.45 34.15 6.21
CA VAL A 19 0.66 33.15 6.95
C VAL A 19 -0.72 32.95 6.31
N ILE A 20 -1.35 34.03 5.88
CA ILE A 20 -2.70 34.00 5.29
C ILE A 20 -2.67 33.45 3.85
N ASN A 21 -1.71 33.89 3.02
CA ASN A 21 -1.77 33.66 1.58
C ASN A 21 -0.79 32.61 1.05
N SER A 22 0.18 32.16 1.85
CA SER A 22 1.27 31.30 1.36
C SER A 22 1.55 30.07 2.20
N LEU A 23 0.98 29.95 3.40
CA LEU A 23 1.34 28.89 4.34
C LEU A 23 0.44 27.67 4.26
N TYR A 24 -0.83 27.86 3.89
CA TYR A 24 -1.82 26.78 3.74
C TYR A 24 -2.33 26.74 2.30
N SER A 25 -2.53 25.53 1.78
CA SER A 25 -3.07 25.35 0.43
C SER A 25 -4.59 25.15 0.44
N ASP A 26 -5.09 24.48 1.47
CA ASP A 26 -6.50 24.27 1.73
C ASP A 26 -7.03 25.30 2.73
N LYS A 27 -8.11 25.98 2.35
CA LYS A 27 -8.76 26.97 3.22
C LYS A 27 -9.50 26.29 4.37
N ASP A 28 -10.00 25.06 4.23
CA ASP A 28 -10.78 24.36 5.26
C ASP A 28 -10.03 24.19 6.59
N ILE A 29 -8.70 24.31 6.54
CA ILE A 29 -7.78 24.25 7.69
C ILE A 29 -8.06 25.31 8.75
N PHE A 30 -8.67 26.45 8.40
CA PHE A 30 -9.00 27.48 9.40
C PHE A 30 -9.80 26.88 10.58
N LEU A 31 -10.76 26.01 10.26
CA LEU A 31 -11.62 25.40 11.28
C LEU A 31 -10.86 24.35 12.09
N ARG A 32 -9.97 23.58 11.45
CA ARG A 32 -9.07 22.63 12.13
C ARG A 32 -8.22 23.34 13.20
N GLU A 33 -7.60 24.47 12.84
CA GLU A 33 -6.74 25.23 13.76
C GLU A 33 -7.54 25.83 14.92
N LEU A 34 -8.72 26.40 14.64
CA LEU A 34 -9.58 26.99 15.68
C LEU A 34 -10.10 25.93 16.66
N ILE A 35 -10.58 24.79 16.15
CA ILE A 35 -11.03 23.66 16.98
C ILE A 35 -9.88 23.09 17.81
N SER A 36 -8.67 22.99 17.24
CA SER A 36 -7.48 22.54 17.98
C SER A 36 -7.14 23.48 19.15
N ASN A 37 -7.20 24.80 18.93
CA ASN A 37 -6.94 25.78 19.99
C ASN A 37 -8.01 25.73 21.10
N ALA A 38 -9.28 25.59 20.73
CA ALA A 38 -10.38 25.42 21.67
C ALA A 38 -10.24 24.12 22.49
N SER A 39 -9.82 23.02 21.86
CA SER A 39 -9.54 21.77 22.57
C SER A 39 -8.39 21.94 23.57
N ASP A 40 -7.29 22.57 23.17
CA ASP A 40 -6.16 22.87 24.06
C ASP A 40 -6.59 23.75 25.25
N ALA A 41 -7.51 24.69 25.05
CA ALA A 41 -8.04 25.56 26.11
C ALA A 41 -8.87 24.78 27.14
N CYS A 42 -9.70 23.84 26.67
CA CYS A 42 -10.46 22.94 27.52
C CYS A 42 -9.55 21.97 28.30
N ASP A 43 -8.52 21.40 27.67
CA ASP A 43 -7.58 20.51 28.34
C ASP A 43 -6.72 21.23 29.39
N LYS A 44 -6.35 22.50 29.14
CA LYS A 44 -5.72 23.36 30.16
C LYS A 44 -6.63 23.56 31.37
N LEU A 45 -7.89 23.90 31.15
CA LEU A 45 -8.86 24.07 32.24
C LEU A 45 -9.03 22.77 33.02
N ARG A 46 -9.18 21.65 32.32
CA ARG A 46 -9.30 20.32 32.95
C ARG A 46 -8.10 20.02 33.83
N TYR A 47 -6.88 20.30 33.37
CA TYR A 47 -5.66 20.10 34.14
C TYR A 47 -5.60 20.98 35.38
N GLU A 48 -5.83 22.28 35.25
CA GLU A 48 -5.80 23.21 36.40
C GLU A 48 -6.89 22.88 37.43
N ALA A 49 -8.07 22.48 36.95
CA ALA A 49 -9.20 22.06 37.78
C ALA A 49 -8.92 20.82 38.64
N LEU A 50 -7.92 19.98 38.29
CA LEU A 50 -7.48 18.88 39.15
C LEU A 50 -6.99 19.36 40.52
N THR A 51 -6.45 20.59 40.57
CA THR A 51 -5.92 21.22 41.78
C THR A 51 -6.80 22.36 42.31
N ASN A 52 -7.69 22.91 41.46
CA ASN A 52 -8.59 23.99 41.82
C ASN A 52 -9.96 23.85 41.12
N GLU A 53 -10.83 23.02 41.68
CA GLU A 53 -12.16 22.70 41.13
C GLU A 53 -13.05 23.94 40.91
N ALA A 54 -12.83 25.02 41.68
CA ALA A 54 -13.60 26.27 41.56
C ALA A 54 -13.48 26.92 40.17
N LEU A 55 -12.42 26.62 39.41
CA LEU A 55 -12.23 27.11 38.03
C LEU A 55 -13.30 26.58 37.06
N LEU A 56 -13.94 25.46 37.37
CA LEU A 56 -15.04 24.91 36.57
C LEU A 56 -16.35 25.69 36.73
N GLU A 57 -16.47 26.58 37.72
CA GLU A 57 -17.66 27.44 37.93
C GLU A 57 -19.02 26.71 37.84
N GLY A 58 -19.07 25.42 38.18
CA GLY A 58 -20.27 24.59 38.06
C GLY A 58 -20.61 24.07 36.65
N ASP A 59 -19.82 24.43 35.63
CA ASP A 59 -19.91 23.94 34.25
C ASP A 59 -18.71 23.05 33.92
N GLY A 60 -18.81 21.76 34.26
CA GLY A 60 -17.80 20.74 33.98
C GLY A 60 -17.97 20.02 32.63
N ASP A 61 -19.05 20.31 31.89
CA ASP A 61 -19.33 19.67 30.59
C ASP A 61 -18.60 20.42 29.47
N LEU A 62 -17.30 20.17 29.36
CA LEU A 62 -16.44 20.85 28.39
C LEU A 62 -16.82 20.46 26.96
N LYS A 63 -17.12 21.45 26.13
CA LYS A 63 -17.56 21.27 24.74
C LYS A 63 -17.18 22.45 23.86
N LEU A 64 -17.21 22.22 22.55
CA LEU A 64 -17.03 23.24 21.53
C LEU A 64 -18.35 23.42 20.79
N ARG A 65 -18.81 24.66 20.62
CA ARG A 65 -20.02 24.97 19.86
C ARG A 65 -19.67 25.73 18.59
N LEU A 66 -20.11 25.19 17.45
CA LEU A 66 -20.04 25.84 16.15
C LEU A 66 -21.42 26.41 15.79
N SER A 67 -21.47 27.67 15.39
CA SER A 67 -22.71 28.39 15.06
C SER A 67 -22.55 29.19 13.78
N VAL A 68 -23.63 29.32 13.01
CA VAL A 68 -23.66 30.05 11.74
C VAL A 68 -24.78 31.07 11.80
N ASP A 69 -24.46 32.32 11.47
CA ASP A 69 -25.43 33.37 11.23
C ASP A 69 -25.33 33.81 9.77
N LYS A 70 -26.29 33.36 8.96
CA LYS A 70 -26.32 33.65 7.51
C LYS A 70 -26.65 35.11 7.23
N ASP A 71 -27.45 35.75 8.09
CA ASP A 71 -27.87 37.14 7.89
C ASP A 71 -26.73 38.10 8.20
N ALA A 72 -25.95 37.79 9.25
CA ALA A 72 -24.75 38.54 9.61
C ALA A 72 -23.51 38.13 8.78
N GLY A 73 -23.58 37.02 8.03
CA GLY A 73 -22.44 36.49 7.27
C GLY A 73 -21.30 35.99 8.17
N THR A 74 -21.65 35.39 9.32
CA THR A 74 -20.66 35.01 10.33
C THR A 74 -20.69 33.54 10.71
N ILE A 75 -19.53 33.06 11.16
CA ILE A 75 -19.35 31.77 11.83
C ILE A 75 -18.75 32.03 13.20
N THR A 76 -19.29 31.40 14.23
CA THR A 76 -18.78 31.49 15.60
C THR A 76 -18.37 30.12 16.10
N LEU A 77 -17.13 30.01 16.59
CA LEU A 77 -16.66 28.88 17.38
C LEU A 77 -16.50 29.31 18.84
N ALA A 78 -17.24 28.69 19.74
CA ALA A 78 -17.18 28.95 21.18
C ALA A 78 -16.67 27.72 21.93
N ASP A 79 -15.78 27.91 22.90
CA ASP A 79 -15.35 26.91 23.87
C ASP A 79 -15.62 27.41 25.30
N ASN A 80 -15.89 26.49 26.22
CA ASN A 80 -16.04 26.78 27.65
C ASN A 80 -14.76 26.40 28.45
N GLY A 81 -13.59 26.49 27.81
CA GLY A 81 -12.28 26.17 28.36
C GLY A 81 -11.71 27.27 29.26
N ILE A 82 -10.38 27.32 29.38
CA ILE A 82 -9.69 28.19 30.35
C ILE A 82 -9.86 29.69 30.04
N GLY A 83 -10.07 30.06 28.78
CA GLY A 83 -10.18 31.44 28.33
C GLY A 83 -8.88 32.25 28.44
N MET A 84 -8.99 33.55 28.17
CA MET A 84 -7.88 34.51 28.14
C MET A 84 -8.30 35.79 28.86
N ASN A 85 -7.36 36.39 29.59
CA ASN A 85 -7.52 37.74 30.12
C ASN A 85 -6.91 38.77 29.15
N ARG A 86 -6.96 40.05 29.50
CA ARG A 86 -6.44 41.14 28.65
C ARG A 86 -5.00 40.92 28.21
N ASP A 87 -4.14 40.53 29.14
CA ASP A 87 -2.72 40.36 28.87
C ASP A 87 -2.48 39.12 28.00
N ASP A 88 -3.21 38.03 28.23
CA ASP A 88 -3.19 36.85 27.37
C ASP A 88 -3.63 37.17 25.93
N LEU A 89 -4.67 38.00 25.74
CA LEU A 89 -5.12 38.43 24.41
C LEU A 89 -4.04 39.25 23.68
N VAL A 90 -3.43 40.21 24.38
CA VAL A 90 -2.36 41.05 23.81
C VAL A 90 -1.12 40.21 23.51
N GLU A 91 -0.74 39.32 24.41
CA GLU A 91 0.51 38.58 24.32
C GLU A 91 0.42 37.37 23.40
N ASN A 92 -0.66 36.60 23.43
CA ASN A 92 -0.79 35.34 22.70
C ASN A 92 -1.43 35.53 21.32
N LEU A 93 -2.50 36.34 21.22
CA LEU A 93 -3.14 36.63 19.93
C LEU A 93 -2.54 37.84 19.22
N GLY A 94 -1.94 38.78 19.97
CA GLY A 94 -1.30 39.97 19.41
C GLY A 94 0.14 39.77 18.95
N THR A 95 0.76 38.63 19.23
CA THR A 95 2.15 38.32 18.85
C THR A 95 2.20 37.14 17.90
N ILE A 96 2.72 37.35 16.68
CA ILE A 96 2.93 36.28 15.71
C ILE A 96 4.06 35.35 16.20
N ALA A 97 3.86 34.04 16.06
CA ALA A 97 4.80 32.99 16.47
C ALA A 97 5.04 32.91 17.99
N LYS A 98 4.03 33.25 18.78
CA LYS A 98 3.98 33.00 20.23
C LYS A 98 2.79 32.11 20.56
N SER A 99 3.01 31.04 21.32
CA SER A 99 1.96 30.08 21.72
C SER A 99 1.92 29.95 23.24
N GLY A 100 0.81 30.34 23.84
CA GLY A 100 0.55 30.08 25.26
C GLY A 100 0.45 28.59 25.57
N THR A 101 0.05 27.75 24.60
CA THR A 101 0.03 26.29 24.73
C THR A 101 1.44 25.71 24.81
N GLU A 102 2.39 26.23 24.03
CA GLU A 102 3.79 25.79 24.12
C GLU A 102 4.41 26.15 25.48
N ALA A 103 4.11 27.34 25.99
CA ALA A 103 4.57 27.79 27.30
C ALA A 103 4.01 26.92 28.44
N PHE A 104 2.71 26.61 28.38
CA PHE A 104 2.06 25.73 29.35
C PHE A 104 2.62 24.30 29.30
N ARG A 105 2.85 23.75 28.09
CA ARG A 105 3.50 22.45 27.92
C ARG A 105 4.87 22.40 28.61
N LYS A 106 5.72 23.41 28.39
CA LYS A 106 7.05 23.49 29.03
C LYS A 106 6.95 23.55 30.56
N ALA A 107 5.91 24.16 31.10
CA ALA A 107 5.67 24.19 32.54
C ALA A 107 5.30 22.78 33.07
N ILE A 108 4.44 22.04 32.37
CA ILE A 108 4.00 20.70 32.78
C ILE A 108 5.09 19.63 32.55
N GLU A 109 5.91 19.73 31.50
CA GLU A 109 7.03 18.81 31.25
C GLU A 109 8.06 18.77 32.39
N SER A 110 8.05 19.77 33.27
CA SER A 110 8.88 19.83 34.48
C SER A 110 8.25 19.15 35.72
N GLY A 111 7.00 18.70 35.63
CA GLY A 111 6.26 17.95 36.66
C GLY A 111 6.17 16.44 36.36
N GLU A 112 5.54 15.67 37.26
CA GLU A 112 5.42 14.20 37.15
C GLU A 112 4.30 13.72 36.22
N ASP A 113 3.33 14.57 35.86
CA ASP A 113 2.15 14.18 35.09
C ASP A 113 2.23 14.60 33.61
N LYS A 114 2.29 13.61 32.72
CA LYS A 114 2.39 13.77 31.24
C LYS A 114 1.06 13.51 30.51
N SER A 115 -0.07 13.48 31.23
CA SER A 115 -1.36 13.07 30.66
C SER A 115 -2.02 14.09 29.70
N VAL A 116 -1.51 15.33 29.62
CA VAL A 116 -2.11 16.40 28.79
C VAL A 116 -1.53 16.41 27.37
N ALA A 117 -2.34 15.98 26.41
CA ALA A 117 -1.98 15.93 24.99
C ALA A 117 -2.30 17.24 24.25
N LEU A 118 -1.44 18.25 24.40
CA LEU A 118 -1.63 19.55 23.73
C LEU A 118 -1.20 19.53 22.25
N ILE A 119 -1.94 20.22 21.38
CA ILE A 119 -1.77 20.23 19.93
C ILE A 119 -0.95 21.44 19.44
N GLY A 120 -1.22 22.63 19.97
CA GLY A 120 -0.68 23.90 19.48
C GLY A 120 0.79 24.16 19.85
N GLN A 121 1.64 24.44 18.85
CA GLN A 121 3.08 24.68 19.06
C GLN A 121 3.62 25.95 18.39
N PHE A 122 3.14 26.31 17.20
CA PHE A 122 3.79 27.35 16.37
C PHE A 122 3.35 28.78 16.65
N GLY A 123 2.17 29.00 17.24
CA GLY A 123 1.64 30.35 17.48
C GLY A 123 1.27 31.12 16.21
N VAL A 124 0.91 30.40 15.14
CA VAL A 124 0.45 31.01 13.86
C VAL A 124 -0.92 30.50 13.40
N GLY A 125 -1.40 29.37 13.92
CA GLY A 125 -2.63 28.71 13.46
C GLY A 125 -3.88 29.59 13.62
N PHE A 126 -3.97 30.44 14.65
CA PHE A 126 -5.09 31.37 14.81
C PHE A 126 -5.28 32.29 13.60
N TYR A 127 -4.20 32.77 12.98
CA TYR A 127 -4.28 33.70 11.86
C TYR A 127 -4.77 33.05 10.56
N SER A 128 -4.85 31.72 10.49
CA SER A 128 -5.51 31.00 9.39
C SER A 128 -7.00 31.39 9.26
N ALA A 129 -7.61 31.91 10.33
CA ALA A 129 -8.97 32.49 10.28
C ALA A 129 -9.12 33.59 9.22
N PHE A 130 -8.08 34.40 8.99
CA PHE A 130 -8.12 35.49 8.00
C PHE A 130 -8.07 35.02 6.53
N MET A 131 -7.83 33.72 6.28
CA MET A 131 -7.96 33.11 4.95
C MET A 131 -9.41 33.14 4.43
N VAL A 132 -10.36 33.11 5.37
CA VAL A 132 -11.81 33.08 5.09
C VAL A 132 -12.53 34.32 5.64
N ALA A 133 -11.98 34.97 6.67
CA ALA A 133 -12.58 36.14 7.32
C ALA A 133 -11.90 37.45 6.92
N GLU A 134 -12.69 38.53 6.81
CA GLU A 134 -12.20 39.90 6.72
C GLU A 134 -11.99 40.54 8.09
N LYS A 135 -12.75 40.11 9.10
CA LYS A 135 -12.64 40.56 10.48
C LYS A 135 -12.82 39.38 11.42
N VAL A 136 -12.02 39.34 12.47
CA VAL A 136 -12.10 38.33 13.54
C VAL A 136 -12.30 39.04 14.87
N GLU A 137 -13.31 38.61 15.61
CA GLU A 137 -13.59 39.03 16.97
C GLU A 137 -13.35 37.86 17.92
N VAL A 138 -12.65 38.09 19.03
CA VAL A 138 -12.44 37.10 20.09
C VAL A 138 -12.92 37.69 21.39
N LYS A 139 -14.07 37.23 21.87
CA LYS A 139 -14.61 37.58 23.19
C LYS A 139 -14.21 36.48 24.18
N SER A 140 -13.56 36.82 25.29
CA SER A 140 -13.03 35.83 26.21
C SER A 140 -13.01 36.31 27.65
N ARG A 141 -13.20 35.38 28.58
CA ARG A 141 -12.95 35.56 30.01
C ARG A 141 -12.16 34.37 30.55
N LYS A 142 -11.08 34.66 31.26
CA LYS A 142 -10.27 33.63 31.90
C LYS A 142 -11.00 33.03 33.10
N ALA A 143 -10.91 31.71 33.28
CA ALA A 143 -11.43 31.05 34.48
C ALA A 143 -10.77 31.63 35.73
N GLY A 144 -11.58 31.92 36.75
CA GLY A 144 -11.11 32.59 37.97
C GLY A 144 -11.05 34.12 37.91
N ASP A 145 -11.16 34.71 36.72
CA ASP A 145 -11.27 36.17 36.55
C ASP A 145 -12.74 36.59 36.42
N SER A 146 -13.06 37.79 36.92
CA SER A 146 -14.40 38.39 36.80
C SER A 146 -14.57 39.28 35.56
N GLU A 147 -13.47 39.72 34.96
CA GLU A 147 -13.47 40.70 33.86
C GLU A 147 -13.33 40.00 32.51
N GLY A 148 -14.29 40.25 31.62
CA GLY A 148 -14.27 39.80 30.24
C GLY A 148 -13.73 40.86 29.29
N TRP A 149 -13.16 40.40 28.17
CA TRP A 149 -12.50 41.23 27.17
C TRP A 149 -12.88 40.82 25.76
N ILE A 150 -12.87 41.78 24.83
CA ILE A 150 -13.03 41.54 23.40
C ILE A 150 -11.82 42.04 22.65
N TRP A 151 -11.27 41.17 21.80
CA TRP A 151 -10.19 41.47 20.86
C TRP A 151 -10.76 41.53 19.44
N ILE A 152 -10.37 42.54 18.65
CA ILE A 152 -10.87 42.71 17.28
C ILE A 152 -9.71 43.03 16.33
N SER A 153 -9.66 42.36 15.18
CA SER A 153 -8.70 42.68 14.11
C SER A 153 -9.25 42.36 12.72
N GLU A 154 -8.78 43.12 11.74
CA GLU A 154 -9.02 42.91 10.30
C GLU A 154 -7.85 42.19 9.60
N GLY A 155 -6.85 41.73 10.36
CA GLY A 155 -5.67 41.08 9.80
C GLY A 155 -4.72 42.03 9.06
N ALA A 156 -4.85 43.35 9.28
CA ALA A 156 -4.03 44.39 8.64
C ALA A 156 -2.82 44.85 9.48
N GLY A 157 -2.43 44.08 10.50
CA GLY A 157 -1.26 44.34 11.34
C GLY A 157 -1.53 45.13 12.63
N THR A 158 -2.79 45.46 12.93
CA THR A 158 -3.24 46.08 14.19
C THR A 158 -4.48 45.36 14.74
N PHE A 159 -4.73 45.52 16.05
CA PHE A 159 -5.91 44.99 16.74
C PHE A 159 -6.30 45.92 17.90
N THR A 160 -7.55 45.81 18.37
CA THR A 160 -8.05 46.50 19.57
C THR A 160 -8.39 45.50 20.67
N VAL A 161 -8.35 45.96 21.93
CA VAL A 161 -8.80 45.19 23.09
C VAL A 161 -9.62 46.09 24.00
N ASP A 162 -10.88 45.73 24.21
CA ASP A 162 -11.86 46.49 24.99
C ASP A 162 -12.55 45.61 26.03
N SER A 163 -13.23 46.21 27.01
CA SER A 163 -13.97 45.48 28.03
C SER A 163 -15.24 44.85 27.44
N ALA A 164 -15.50 43.59 27.79
CA ALA A 164 -16.70 42.85 27.42
C ALA A 164 -17.29 42.17 28.69
N PRO A 165 -18.08 42.90 29.50
CA PRO A 165 -18.62 42.38 30.76
C PRO A 165 -19.55 41.18 30.61
N ASP A 166 -20.08 40.96 29.40
CA ASP A 166 -20.95 39.85 29.02
C ASP A 166 -20.18 38.58 28.62
N ALA A 167 -18.84 38.62 28.54
CA ALA A 167 -18.05 37.45 28.17
C ALA A 167 -18.18 36.33 29.21
N THR A 168 -18.48 35.13 28.73
CA THR A 168 -18.50 33.90 29.52
C THR A 168 -17.10 33.30 29.64
N ARG A 169 -16.92 32.35 30.56
CA ARG A 169 -15.68 31.55 30.66
C ARG A 169 -15.36 30.91 29.31
N GLY A 170 -14.09 30.92 28.94
CA GLY A 170 -13.61 30.35 27.68
C GLY A 170 -13.44 31.44 26.61
N ALA A 171 -13.62 31.09 25.35
CA ALA A 171 -13.51 32.04 24.24
C ALA A 171 -14.59 31.82 23.18
N GLU A 172 -15.09 32.91 22.63
CA GLU A 172 -15.98 32.98 21.48
C GLU A 172 -15.24 33.67 20.34
N ILE A 173 -15.00 32.94 19.26
CA ILE A 173 -14.29 33.41 18.07
C ILE A 173 -15.29 33.60 16.93
N THR A 174 -15.61 34.84 16.60
CA THR A 174 -16.53 35.20 15.51
C THR A 174 -15.76 35.62 14.28
N LEU A 175 -16.01 34.92 13.18
CA LEU A 175 -15.44 35.15 11.87
C LEU A 175 -16.45 35.88 11.00
N HIS A 176 -16.13 37.11 10.61
CA HIS A 176 -16.90 37.87 9.61
C HIS A 176 -16.35 37.47 8.25
N LEU A 177 -17.13 36.66 7.51
CA LEU A 177 -16.63 36.00 6.31
C LEU A 177 -16.48 36.97 5.14
N ARG A 178 -15.47 36.71 4.32
CA ARG A 178 -15.34 37.35 3.00
C ARG A 178 -16.42 36.79 2.06
N GLU A 179 -16.84 37.58 1.08
CA GLU A 179 -17.77 37.15 0.01
C GLU A 179 -17.30 35.85 -0.67
N SER A 180 -15.99 35.70 -0.92
CA SER A 180 -15.40 34.48 -1.51
C SER A 180 -15.48 33.21 -0.64
N ALA A 181 -15.91 33.34 0.62
CA ALA A 181 -15.94 32.28 1.63
C ALA A 181 -17.37 32.03 2.17
N GLU A 182 -18.41 32.59 1.54
CA GLU A 182 -19.81 32.39 1.94
C GLU A 182 -20.25 30.91 1.91
N ASN A 183 -19.55 30.07 1.14
CA ASN A 183 -19.81 28.62 1.14
C ASN A 183 -19.60 27.95 2.50
N TYR A 184 -18.87 28.56 3.44
CA TYR A 184 -18.76 28.05 4.82
C TYR A 184 -19.98 28.38 5.68
N LEU A 185 -20.90 29.25 5.22
CA LEU A 185 -22.20 29.46 5.87
C LEU A 185 -23.17 28.28 5.63
N ASP A 186 -22.77 27.27 4.85
CA ASP A 186 -23.50 26.01 4.74
C ASP A 186 -23.13 25.08 5.90
N PRO A 187 -24.08 24.78 6.82
CA PRO A 187 -23.84 23.83 7.90
C PRO A 187 -23.38 22.45 7.42
N PHE A 188 -23.79 21.99 6.24
CA PHE A 188 -23.34 20.70 5.71
C PHE A 188 -21.84 20.69 5.44
N LYS A 189 -21.31 21.77 4.84
CA LYS A 189 -19.87 21.91 4.61
C LYS A 189 -19.09 21.89 5.93
N LEU A 190 -19.55 22.61 6.95
CA LEU A 190 -18.89 22.62 8.26
C LEU A 190 -18.87 21.23 8.91
N ARG A 191 -19.97 20.47 8.82
CA ARG A 191 -20.01 19.07 9.27
C ARG A 191 -18.96 18.21 8.58
N GLN A 192 -18.82 18.35 7.25
CA GLN A 192 -17.81 17.62 6.50
C GLN A 192 -16.38 17.96 6.93
N ILE A 193 -16.09 19.24 7.18
CA ILE A 193 -14.77 19.69 7.66
C ILE A 193 -14.48 19.11 9.04
N VAL A 194 -15.43 19.19 9.98
CA VAL A 194 -15.29 18.60 11.32
C VAL A 194 -15.06 17.10 11.23
N LYS A 195 -15.83 16.37 10.42
CA LYS A 195 -15.65 14.94 10.19
C LYS A 195 -14.30 14.59 9.55
N THR A 196 -13.72 15.48 8.77
CA THR A 196 -12.44 15.24 8.09
C THR A 196 -11.27 15.47 9.03
N TYR A 197 -11.27 16.59 9.74
CA TYR A 197 -10.09 17.07 10.46
C TYR A 197 -10.15 16.88 11.98
N SER A 198 -11.34 16.68 12.53
CA SER A 198 -11.61 16.80 13.97
C SER A 198 -12.54 15.72 14.53
N ASP A 199 -12.81 14.63 13.78
CA ASP A 199 -13.77 13.60 14.19
C ASP A 199 -13.39 12.89 15.49
N HIS A 200 -12.09 12.83 15.78
CA HIS A 200 -11.52 12.10 16.92
C HIS A 200 -10.97 13.01 18.03
N ILE A 201 -11.31 14.30 17.99
CA ILE A 201 -11.09 15.20 19.13
C ILE A 201 -11.95 14.72 20.30
N ALA A 202 -11.37 14.68 21.50
CA ALA A 202 -11.98 14.05 22.67
C ALA A 202 -13.20 14.81 23.22
N LEU A 203 -13.31 16.10 22.89
CA LEU A 203 -14.41 16.95 23.32
C LEU A 203 -15.54 16.92 22.28
N PRO A 204 -16.81 16.94 22.71
CA PRO A 204 -17.93 17.04 21.78
C PRO A 204 -17.89 18.41 21.07
N ILE A 205 -18.02 18.36 19.75
CA ILE A 205 -18.17 19.51 18.87
C ILE A 205 -19.63 19.55 18.46
N VAL A 206 -20.39 20.54 18.93
CA VAL A 206 -21.84 20.61 18.75
C VAL A 206 -22.25 21.76 17.83
N MET A 207 -23.37 21.59 17.15
CA MET A 207 -24.05 22.62 16.35
C MET A 207 -25.56 22.48 16.54
N ALA A 208 -26.33 23.55 16.35
CA ALA A 208 -27.79 23.44 16.38
C ALA A 208 -28.31 22.51 15.27
N GLY A 209 -29.08 21.50 15.65
CA GLY A 209 -29.80 20.59 14.77
C GLY A 209 -31.05 21.24 14.15
N GLU A 210 -31.67 20.55 13.19
CA GLU A 210 -32.88 21.03 12.50
C GLU A 210 -34.09 21.18 13.44
N ASP A 211 -34.10 20.43 14.54
CA ASP A 211 -35.12 20.45 15.60
C ASP A 211 -34.82 21.48 16.71
N GLY A 212 -33.67 22.16 16.63
CA GLY A 212 -33.20 23.11 17.63
C GLY A 212 -32.47 22.49 18.82
N GLU A 213 -32.29 21.17 18.85
CA GLU A 213 -31.42 20.50 19.83
C GLU A 213 -29.96 20.48 19.36
N ASP A 214 -29.00 20.40 20.29
CA ASP A 214 -27.57 20.32 19.93
C ASP A 214 -27.27 18.96 19.25
N GLU A 215 -26.78 18.99 18.01
CA GLU A 215 -26.23 17.84 17.29
C GLU A 215 -24.71 17.76 17.51
N THR A 216 -24.21 16.60 17.94
CA THR A 216 -22.75 16.35 18.02
C THR A 216 -22.19 15.97 16.65
N LEU A 217 -21.25 16.76 16.16
CA LEU A 217 -20.68 16.64 14.82
C LEU A 217 -19.56 15.59 14.73
N ASN A 218 -18.79 15.40 15.79
CA ASN A 218 -17.68 14.44 15.85
C ASN A 218 -18.08 13.14 16.56
N THR A 219 -17.45 12.03 16.19
CA THR A 219 -17.70 10.74 16.84
C THR A 219 -17.02 10.67 18.21
N ALA A 220 -15.97 11.47 18.44
CA ALA A 220 -15.17 11.54 19.67
C ALA A 220 -14.55 10.18 20.10
N SER A 221 -14.58 9.17 19.22
CA SER A 221 -14.09 7.83 19.48
C SER A 221 -12.72 7.63 18.82
N ALA A 222 -11.67 8.16 19.44
CA ALA A 222 -10.31 7.73 19.14
C ALA A 222 -10.13 6.30 19.71
N ILE A 223 -10.78 5.29 19.14
CA ILE A 223 -10.80 3.95 19.75
C ILE A 223 -9.40 3.35 19.89
N TRP A 224 -8.46 3.77 19.03
CA TRP A 224 -7.05 3.40 19.13
C TRP A 224 -6.35 3.97 20.39
N THR A 225 -6.97 4.88 21.14
CA THR A 225 -6.41 5.39 22.40
C THR A 225 -6.95 4.67 23.62
N ARG A 226 -7.99 3.83 23.47
CA ARG A 226 -8.59 3.04 24.53
C ARG A 226 -7.82 1.73 24.75
N SER A 227 -7.95 1.13 25.93
CA SER A 227 -7.39 -0.19 26.17
C SER A 227 -8.05 -1.21 25.24
N GLN A 228 -7.27 -2.13 24.67
CA GLN A 228 -7.80 -3.18 23.79
C GLN A 228 -8.88 -4.04 24.46
N SER A 229 -8.81 -4.19 25.79
CA SER A 229 -9.79 -4.94 26.58
C SER A 229 -11.16 -4.27 26.68
N GLU A 230 -11.24 -2.98 26.35
CA GLU A 230 -12.45 -2.16 26.44
C GLU A 230 -13.14 -1.98 25.09
N ILE A 231 -12.56 -2.51 24.01
CA ILE A 231 -13.03 -2.32 22.63
C ILE A 231 -13.61 -3.65 22.15
N SER A 232 -14.88 -3.65 21.77
CA SER A 232 -15.53 -4.83 21.23
C SER A 232 -15.10 -5.12 19.78
N ALA A 233 -15.38 -6.32 19.29
CA ALA A 233 -15.13 -6.65 17.88
C ALA A 233 -15.98 -5.77 16.93
N ASP A 234 -17.21 -5.44 17.34
CA ASP A 234 -18.12 -4.57 16.57
C ASP A 234 -17.58 -3.13 16.52
N ASP A 235 -17.03 -2.60 17.62
CA ASP A 235 -16.37 -1.28 17.62
C ASP A 235 -15.20 -1.23 16.61
N TYR A 236 -14.39 -2.29 16.57
CA TYR A 236 -13.30 -2.37 15.58
C TYR A 236 -13.82 -2.45 14.15
N LYS A 237 -14.89 -3.22 13.90
CA LYS A 237 -15.51 -3.37 12.58
C LYS A 237 -16.11 -2.06 12.09
N GLU A 238 -16.86 -1.36 12.95
CA GLU A 238 -17.44 -0.06 12.62
C GLU A 238 -16.35 0.95 12.27
N PHE A 239 -15.29 0.99 13.07
CA PHE A 239 -14.15 1.87 12.79
C PHE A 239 -13.43 1.48 11.49
N TYR A 240 -13.20 0.19 11.24
CA TYR A 240 -12.62 -0.32 10.00
C TYR A 240 -13.43 0.11 8.77
N ASN A 241 -14.75 -0.08 8.79
CA ASN A 241 -15.62 0.32 7.68
C ASN A 241 -15.63 1.84 7.48
N HIS A 242 -15.61 2.60 8.57
CA HIS A 242 -15.53 4.06 8.51
C HIS A 242 -14.20 4.55 7.91
N VAL A 243 -13.06 4.05 8.42
CA VAL A 243 -11.73 4.52 8.00
C VAL A 243 -11.33 3.98 6.62
N GLY A 244 -11.67 2.73 6.33
CA GLY A 244 -11.33 2.03 5.10
C GLY A 244 -12.31 2.26 3.95
N ARG A 245 -13.50 2.83 4.23
CA ARG A 245 -14.64 2.92 3.30
C ARG A 245 -15.03 1.56 2.72
N THR A 246 -14.98 0.55 3.58
CA THR A 246 -15.27 -0.85 3.27
C THR A 246 -16.62 -1.25 3.85
N MET A 247 -17.15 -2.38 3.39
CA MET A 247 -18.40 -2.97 3.89
C MET A 247 -18.21 -4.43 4.33
N ASP A 248 -16.98 -4.92 4.36
CA ASP A 248 -16.64 -6.28 4.77
C ASP A 248 -16.18 -6.34 6.24
N ASP A 249 -15.64 -7.49 6.63
CA ASP A 249 -15.03 -7.70 7.93
C ASP A 249 -13.49 -7.60 7.83
N PRO A 250 -12.78 -7.10 8.85
CA PRO A 250 -11.32 -7.15 8.84
C PRO A 250 -10.85 -8.59 9.04
N TRP A 251 -10.06 -9.12 8.10
CA TRP A 251 -9.41 -10.42 8.20
C TRP A 251 -8.37 -10.46 9.33
N LEU A 252 -7.70 -9.32 9.55
CA LEU A 252 -6.75 -9.12 10.63
C LEU A 252 -6.87 -7.71 11.19
N THR A 253 -6.98 -7.61 12.50
CA THR A 253 -6.91 -6.35 13.27
C THR A 253 -5.60 -6.32 14.05
N MET A 254 -4.85 -5.23 13.89
CA MET A 254 -3.60 -4.98 14.60
C MET A 254 -3.74 -3.66 15.37
N HIS A 255 -3.93 -3.75 16.67
CA HIS A 255 -3.91 -2.60 17.57
C HIS A 255 -2.69 -2.71 18.46
N ASN A 256 -1.78 -1.73 18.44
CA ASN A 256 -0.70 -1.65 19.42
C ASN A 256 -0.16 -0.24 19.64
N LYS A 257 0.26 0.02 20.87
CA LYS A 257 1.04 1.19 21.26
C LYS A 257 2.53 0.83 21.23
N VAL A 258 3.34 1.66 20.60
CA VAL A 258 4.80 1.58 20.60
C VAL A 258 5.33 2.70 21.47
N GLU A 259 6.18 2.36 22.43
CA GLU A 259 6.79 3.29 23.38
C GLU A 259 8.32 3.23 23.26
N GLY A 260 9.01 4.30 23.66
CA GLY A 260 10.48 4.36 23.67
C GLY A 260 11.02 5.58 22.95
N VAL A 261 11.90 5.37 21.96
CA VAL A 261 12.54 6.47 21.21
C VAL A 261 11.54 7.22 20.32
N ILE A 262 10.49 6.54 19.86
CA ILE A 262 9.36 7.13 19.15
C ILE A 262 8.09 6.52 19.74
N GLU A 263 7.18 7.37 20.16
CA GLU A 263 5.86 6.99 20.62
C GLU A 263 4.81 7.16 19.52
N TYR A 264 4.11 6.06 19.22
CA TYR A 264 2.95 6.06 18.34
C TYR A 264 2.02 4.90 18.65
N THR A 265 0.74 5.08 18.37
CA THR A 265 -0.25 4.02 18.36
C THR A 265 -0.66 3.73 16.94
N ASN A 266 -0.84 2.46 16.60
CA ASN A 266 -1.44 2.07 15.33
C ASN A 266 -2.68 1.21 15.59
N LEU A 267 -3.68 1.43 14.74
CA LEU A 267 -4.83 0.55 14.59
C LEU A 267 -4.99 0.29 13.10
N LEU A 268 -4.49 -0.88 12.69
CA LEU A 268 -4.40 -1.31 11.31
C LEU A 268 -5.31 -2.51 11.05
N PHE A 269 -5.78 -2.60 9.82
CA PHE A 269 -6.65 -3.66 9.35
C PHE A 269 -6.18 -4.21 8.01
N VAL A 270 -6.39 -5.51 7.82
CA VAL A 270 -6.30 -6.17 6.52
C VAL A 270 -7.73 -6.54 6.11
N PRO A 271 -8.22 -6.09 4.94
CA PRO A 271 -9.52 -6.48 4.42
C PRO A 271 -9.66 -8.00 4.24
N THR A 272 -10.88 -8.52 4.42
CA THR A 272 -11.18 -9.91 4.03
C THR A 272 -11.31 -10.00 2.52
N GLU A 273 -12.05 -9.06 1.93
CA GLU A 273 -12.27 -8.99 0.49
C GLU A 273 -11.21 -8.15 -0.21
N LYS A 274 -10.94 -8.49 -1.46
CA LYS A 274 -10.01 -7.74 -2.32
C LYS A 274 -10.63 -6.38 -2.70
N PRO A 275 -10.02 -5.24 -2.30
CA PRO A 275 -10.51 -3.92 -2.71
C PRO A 275 -10.40 -3.69 -4.23
N PHE A 276 -11.31 -2.90 -4.80
CA PHE A 276 -11.32 -2.61 -6.24
C PHE A 276 -10.14 -1.75 -6.71
N ASP A 277 -9.64 -0.86 -5.84
CA ASP A 277 -8.53 0.06 -6.08
C ASP A 277 -7.14 -0.62 -6.02
N LEU A 278 -7.09 -1.91 -5.67
CA LEU A 278 -5.85 -2.59 -5.30
C LEU A 278 -4.80 -2.67 -6.42
N PHE A 279 -5.22 -2.64 -7.68
CA PHE A 279 -4.34 -2.76 -8.85
C PHE A 279 -4.35 -1.50 -9.72
N GLU A 280 -4.80 -0.37 -9.18
CA GLU A 280 -4.67 0.94 -9.83
C GLU A 280 -3.19 1.35 -9.97
N ALA A 281 -2.88 2.10 -11.02
CA ALA A 281 -1.51 2.44 -11.40
C ALA A 281 -0.82 3.32 -10.35
N GLU A 282 -1.60 4.12 -9.62
CA GLU A 282 -1.16 5.04 -8.58
C GLU A 282 -0.59 4.30 -7.35
N ARG A 283 -0.96 3.02 -7.15
CA ARG A 283 -0.55 2.19 -6.00
C ARG A 283 -0.71 2.93 -4.66
N LYS A 284 -1.80 3.70 -4.51
CA LYS A 284 -2.06 4.58 -3.37
C LYS A 284 -2.18 3.78 -2.07
N GLN A 285 -1.65 4.35 -0.99
CA GLN A 285 -1.80 3.81 0.37
C GLN A 285 -3.00 4.44 1.07
N HIS A 286 -3.52 3.76 2.10
CA HIS A 286 -4.79 4.14 2.74
C HIS A 286 -4.66 4.25 4.27
N LEU A 287 -3.46 4.52 4.75
CA LEU A 287 -3.24 4.84 6.15
C LEU A 287 -3.46 6.33 6.39
N LYS A 288 -4.26 6.65 7.40
CA LYS A 288 -4.42 8.01 7.87
C LYS A 288 -3.39 8.29 8.97
N LEU A 289 -2.63 9.35 8.79
CA LEU A 289 -1.70 9.84 9.79
C LEU A 289 -2.39 10.85 10.70
N TYR A 290 -2.27 10.59 11.99
CA TYR A 290 -2.63 11.50 13.06
C TYR A 290 -1.40 11.90 13.86
N VAL A 291 -1.42 13.11 14.38
CA VAL A 291 -0.49 13.54 15.42
C VAL A 291 -1.29 14.08 16.57
N ARG A 292 -1.20 13.43 17.72
CA ARG A 292 -1.95 13.77 18.93
C ARG A 292 -3.46 13.81 18.62
N ARG A 293 -3.95 12.78 17.93
CA ARG A 293 -5.37 12.63 17.52
C ARG A 293 -5.88 13.67 16.52
N VAL A 294 -5.04 14.55 16.01
CA VAL A 294 -5.39 15.49 14.93
C VAL A 294 -4.99 14.89 13.60
N PHE A 295 -5.94 14.85 12.66
CA PHE A 295 -5.69 14.36 11.31
C PHE A 295 -4.69 15.27 10.59
N ILE A 296 -3.65 14.66 10.02
CA ILE A 296 -2.61 15.35 9.26
C ILE A 296 -2.81 15.12 7.77
N THR A 297 -2.81 13.85 7.35
CA THR A 297 -2.94 13.47 5.94
C THR A 297 -3.33 11.99 5.81
N ASP A 298 -4.03 11.65 4.73
CA ASP A 298 -4.24 10.27 4.26
C ASP A 298 -3.41 9.95 3.00
N ASP A 299 -2.55 10.88 2.61
CA ASP A 299 -1.56 10.75 1.53
C ASP A 299 -0.16 10.83 2.14
N CYS A 300 0.31 9.71 2.67
CA CYS A 300 1.66 9.57 3.21
C CYS A 300 2.28 8.23 2.76
N PRO A 301 2.78 8.15 1.51
CA PRO A 301 3.38 6.93 0.97
C PRO A 301 4.64 6.50 1.73
N GLU A 302 5.19 7.33 2.61
CA GLU A 302 6.32 7.03 3.46
C GLU A 302 5.98 6.18 4.69
N LEU A 303 4.69 5.97 5.02
CA LEU A 303 4.29 5.15 6.17
C LEU A 303 4.35 3.65 5.89
N LEU A 304 4.04 3.22 4.68
CA LEU A 304 4.15 1.83 4.26
C LEU A 304 4.89 1.71 2.93
N PRO A 305 5.31 0.51 2.53
CA PRO A 305 5.69 0.25 1.16
C PRO A 305 4.45 -0.01 0.28
N ALA A 306 4.56 0.27 -1.02
CA ALA A 306 3.45 0.14 -1.97
C ALA A 306 2.92 -1.31 -2.10
N TYR A 307 3.75 -2.32 -1.84
CA TYR A 307 3.33 -3.73 -1.80
C TYR A 307 2.43 -4.06 -0.58
N MET A 308 2.31 -3.16 0.41
CA MET A 308 1.39 -3.26 1.56
C MET A 308 0.17 -2.34 1.45
N ARG A 309 -0.13 -1.80 0.26
CA ARG A 309 -1.26 -0.88 0.02
C ARG A 309 -2.65 -1.44 0.35
N PHE A 310 -2.78 -2.74 0.58
CA PHE A 310 -4.02 -3.34 1.07
C PHE A 310 -4.35 -2.95 2.52
N VAL A 311 -3.36 -2.54 3.33
CA VAL A 311 -3.59 -2.20 4.73
C VAL A 311 -4.40 -0.92 4.86
N ARG A 312 -5.42 -0.94 5.72
CA ARG A 312 -6.28 0.21 6.08
C ARG A 312 -6.06 0.58 7.54
N GLY A 313 -6.34 1.83 7.92
CA GLY A 313 -6.38 2.22 9.33
C GLY A 313 -5.65 3.52 9.64
N VAL A 314 -5.17 3.62 10.87
CA VAL A 314 -4.60 4.86 11.40
C VAL A 314 -3.27 4.63 12.10
N VAL A 315 -2.42 5.66 12.04
CA VAL A 315 -1.19 5.78 12.82
C VAL A 315 -1.24 7.12 13.53
N ASP A 316 -1.21 7.12 14.86
CA ASP A 316 -1.25 8.33 15.69
C ASP A 316 0.07 8.49 16.44
N SER A 317 0.89 9.46 16.04
CA SER A 317 2.19 9.72 16.64
C SER A 317 2.14 10.84 17.68
N GLN A 318 2.87 10.67 18.79
CA GLN A 318 3.01 11.72 19.82
C GLN A 318 4.24 12.61 19.58
N ASP A 319 5.22 12.08 18.86
CA ASP A 319 6.58 12.62 18.72
C ASP A 319 6.92 13.14 17.33
N LEU A 320 5.99 13.07 16.38
CA LEU A 320 6.25 13.52 15.02
C LEU A 320 6.35 15.05 14.97
N PRO A 321 7.51 15.64 14.61
CA PRO A 321 7.60 17.08 14.45
C PRO A 321 6.79 17.48 13.22
N LEU A 322 5.76 18.28 13.46
CA LEU A 322 4.92 18.83 12.40
C LEU A 322 5.68 19.96 11.68
N ASN A 323 5.41 20.14 10.39
CA ASN A 323 5.76 21.39 9.72
C ASN A 323 4.67 22.45 10.00
N VAL A 324 4.90 23.68 9.55
CA VAL A 324 4.00 24.80 9.89
C VAL A 324 2.61 24.63 9.26
N SER A 325 2.51 24.07 8.04
CA SER A 325 1.22 23.81 7.38
C SER A 325 0.46 22.61 7.96
N ARG A 326 1.18 21.64 8.54
CA ARG A 326 0.65 20.36 9.03
C ARG A 326 -0.10 19.56 7.95
N GLU A 327 0.22 19.79 6.68
CA GLU A 327 -0.41 19.12 5.53
C GLU A 327 0.52 18.09 4.88
N THR A 328 1.83 18.34 4.92
CA THR A 328 2.85 17.49 4.29
C THR A 328 3.91 17.13 5.29
N LEU A 329 4.51 15.95 5.14
CA LEU A 329 5.68 15.59 5.92
C LEU A 329 6.92 15.83 5.09
N GLN A 330 7.84 16.65 5.61
CA GLN A 330 9.19 16.67 5.08
C GLN A 330 9.87 15.33 5.42
N ALA A 331 10.87 14.91 4.62
CA ALA A 331 11.60 13.68 4.86
C ALA A 331 12.11 13.61 6.31
N ASN A 332 11.53 12.70 7.10
CA ASN A 332 11.71 12.66 8.55
C ASN A 332 12.19 11.28 9.00
N PRO A 333 13.34 11.19 9.71
CA PRO A 333 13.83 9.93 10.28
C PRO A 333 12.81 9.23 11.20
N VAL A 334 11.89 9.97 11.82
CA VAL A 334 10.80 9.42 12.64
C VAL A 334 9.84 8.59 11.78
N ILE A 335 9.43 9.10 10.61
CA ILE A 335 8.53 8.39 9.69
C ILE A 335 9.18 7.11 9.15
N ALA A 336 10.46 7.16 8.79
CA ALA A 336 11.19 5.98 8.34
C ALA A 336 11.21 4.86 9.41
N LYS A 337 11.40 5.24 10.68
CA LYS A 337 11.36 4.29 11.80
C LYS A 337 9.95 3.76 12.08
N ILE A 338 8.93 4.61 11.96
CA ILE A 338 7.53 4.19 12.03
C ILE A 338 7.27 3.16 10.93
N LYS A 339 7.62 3.45 9.67
CA LYS A 339 7.50 2.51 8.55
C LYS A 339 8.15 1.16 8.82
N SER A 340 9.41 1.14 9.26
CA SER A 340 10.08 -0.12 9.62
C SER A 340 9.35 -0.87 10.74
N GLY A 341 8.83 -0.15 11.74
CA GLY A 341 8.03 -0.74 12.82
C GLY A 341 6.72 -1.35 12.31
N LEU A 342 6.00 -0.65 11.43
CA LEU A 342 4.76 -1.12 10.82
C LEU A 342 5.01 -2.34 9.92
N VAL A 343 6.00 -2.29 9.03
CA VAL A 343 6.38 -3.43 8.16
C VAL A 343 6.69 -4.67 8.99
N LYS A 344 7.55 -4.52 10.02
CA LYS A 344 7.90 -5.64 10.91
C LYS A 344 6.68 -6.19 11.64
N ARG A 345 5.77 -5.32 12.08
CA ARG A 345 4.53 -5.72 12.77
C ARG A 345 3.62 -6.52 11.85
N ILE A 346 3.38 -6.00 10.64
CA ILE A 346 2.52 -6.64 9.64
C ILE A 346 3.09 -8.01 9.26
N LEU A 347 4.36 -8.09 8.87
CA LEU A 347 5.00 -9.37 8.52
C LEU A 347 4.96 -10.37 9.69
N GLY A 348 5.15 -9.90 10.92
CA GLY A 348 5.08 -10.74 12.12
C GLY A 348 3.69 -11.35 12.37
N GLU A 349 2.61 -10.57 12.22
CA GLU A 349 1.25 -11.11 12.36
C GLU A 349 0.85 -11.98 11.16
N LEU A 350 1.30 -11.66 9.94
CA LEU A 350 1.13 -12.53 8.77
C LEU A 350 1.80 -13.89 8.98
N LYS A 351 3.02 -13.91 9.53
CA LYS A 351 3.74 -15.16 9.84
C LYS A 351 2.98 -16.00 10.85
N LYS A 352 2.47 -15.37 11.91
CA LYS A 352 1.66 -16.04 12.92
C LYS A 352 0.34 -16.59 12.34
N LYS A 353 -0.32 -15.87 11.42
CA LYS A 353 -1.50 -16.36 10.71
C LYS A 353 -1.16 -17.54 9.80
N ALA A 354 -0.05 -17.47 9.07
CA ALA A 354 0.43 -18.55 8.22
C ALA A 354 0.74 -19.84 9.00
N GLU A 355 1.27 -19.73 10.23
CA GLU A 355 1.57 -20.86 11.11
C GLU A 355 0.33 -21.42 11.84
N LYS A 356 -0.56 -20.54 12.32
CA LYS A 356 -1.68 -20.95 13.20
C LYS A 356 -3.00 -21.20 12.48
N ALA A 357 -3.19 -20.63 11.30
CA ALA A 357 -4.42 -20.69 10.52
C ALA A 357 -4.11 -20.77 9.01
N PRO A 358 -3.46 -21.85 8.54
CA PRO A 358 -2.97 -21.96 7.15
C PRO A 358 -4.09 -21.85 6.11
N GLU A 359 -5.29 -22.40 6.38
CA GLU A 359 -6.44 -22.28 5.48
C GLU A 359 -6.94 -20.83 5.35
N GLU A 360 -6.98 -20.07 6.45
CA GLU A 360 -7.32 -18.63 6.41
C GLU A 360 -6.23 -17.83 5.69
N TYR A 361 -4.97 -18.20 5.91
CA TYR A 361 -3.83 -17.56 5.27
C TYR A 361 -3.81 -17.81 3.75
N ALA A 362 -4.22 -18.99 3.29
CA ALA A 362 -4.37 -19.29 1.87
C ALA A 362 -5.38 -18.35 1.18
N LYS A 363 -6.48 -18.00 1.87
CA LYS A 363 -7.44 -16.99 1.38
C LYS A 363 -6.81 -15.60 1.29
N PHE A 364 -6.10 -15.17 2.33
CA PHE A 364 -5.32 -13.92 2.28
C PHE A 364 -4.34 -13.92 1.11
N TRP A 365 -3.61 -15.01 0.91
CA TRP A 365 -2.64 -15.14 -0.17
C TRP A 365 -3.30 -15.09 -1.56
N GLY A 366 -4.47 -15.69 -1.72
CA GLY A 366 -5.25 -15.58 -2.96
C GLY A 366 -5.64 -14.13 -3.31
N ASN A 367 -5.92 -13.31 -2.29
CA ASN A 367 -6.32 -11.92 -2.49
C ASN A 367 -5.13 -10.96 -2.67
N PHE A 368 -4.05 -11.17 -1.89
CA PHE A 368 -2.96 -10.20 -1.72
C PHE A 368 -1.56 -10.74 -2.07
N GLY A 369 -1.43 -12.02 -2.43
CA GLY A 369 -0.14 -12.67 -2.69
C GLY A 369 0.64 -12.03 -3.84
N ALA A 370 -0.04 -11.63 -4.92
CA ALA A 370 0.58 -10.89 -6.03
C ALA A 370 1.22 -9.58 -5.56
N LEU A 371 0.59 -8.87 -4.62
CA LEU A 371 1.16 -7.64 -4.05
C LEU A 371 2.37 -7.97 -3.18
N MET A 372 2.24 -8.96 -2.30
CA MET A 372 3.34 -9.39 -1.43
C MET A 372 4.59 -9.79 -2.24
N LYS A 373 4.40 -10.40 -3.40
CA LYS A 373 5.47 -10.73 -4.35
C LYS A 373 6.14 -9.49 -4.97
N GLU A 374 5.46 -8.35 -5.09
CA GLU A 374 6.11 -7.09 -5.50
C GLU A 374 7.24 -6.71 -4.53
N GLY A 375 7.01 -6.92 -3.23
CA GLY A 375 8.02 -6.66 -2.20
C GLY A 375 9.31 -7.47 -2.36
N LEU A 376 9.27 -8.64 -3.00
CA LEU A 376 10.44 -9.51 -3.17
C LEU A 376 11.55 -8.86 -4.02
N TYR A 377 11.18 -8.00 -4.99
CA TYR A 377 12.15 -7.26 -5.80
C TYR A 377 12.28 -5.77 -5.43
N GLU A 378 11.30 -5.21 -4.72
CA GLU A 378 11.33 -3.81 -4.26
C GLU A 378 12.01 -3.61 -2.90
N ASP A 379 11.90 -4.58 -1.99
CA ASP A 379 12.33 -4.45 -0.59
C ASP A 379 13.31 -5.56 -0.19
N TYR A 380 14.59 -5.32 -0.49
CA TYR A 380 15.69 -6.20 -0.13
C TYR A 380 15.82 -6.42 1.38
N THR A 381 15.32 -5.51 2.22
CA THR A 381 15.48 -5.62 3.68
C THR A 381 14.48 -6.58 4.31
N SER A 382 13.29 -6.70 3.73
CA SER A 382 12.24 -7.64 4.17
C SER A 382 12.11 -8.87 3.26
N ARG A 383 12.97 -9.02 2.26
CA ARG A 383 12.93 -10.11 1.28
C ARG A 383 12.84 -11.51 1.91
N ASP A 384 13.68 -11.80 2.90
CA ASP A 384 13.71 -13.15 3.51
C ASP A 384 12.40 -13.45 4.27
N ASP A 385 11.87 -12.47 4.99
CA ASP A 385 10.57 -12.58 5.65
C ASP A 385 9.43 -12.76 4.64
N LEU A 386 9.48 -12.03 3.52
CA LEU A 386 8.51 -12.15 2.43
C LEU A 386 8.58 -13.52 1.73
N LEU A 387 9.78 -14.06 1.50
CA LEU A 387 9.96 -15.40 0.93
C LEU A 387 9.39 -16.49 1.85
N ALA A 388 9.59 -16.37 3.17
CA ALA A 388 9.02 -17.30 4.15
C ALA A 388 7.47 -17.26 4.17
N LEU A 389 6.89 -16.10 3.88
CA LEU A 389 5.44 -15.90 3.77
C LEU A 389 4.87 -16.34 2.42
N ALA A 390 5.72 -16.46 1.40
CA ALA A 390 5.28 -16.76 0.05
C ALA A 390 4.68 -18.16 -0.08
N ARG A 391 3.61 -18.26 -0.87
CA ARG A 391 2.93 -19.53 -1.17
C ARG A 391 2.76 -19.72 -2.67
N PHE A 392 2.86 -20.96 -3.10
CA PHE A 392 2.90 -21.33 -4.50
C PHE A 392 2.06 -22.59 -4.74
N ARG A 393 1.50 -22.71 -5.93
CA ARG A 393 0.98 -24.00 -6.42
C ARG A 393 2.13 -24.79 -7.03
N THR A 394 2.05 -26.11 -7.01
CA THR A 394 3.08 -26.97 -7.58
C THR A 394 2.46 -28.14 -8.33
N THR A 395 3.26 -28.84 -9.14
CA THR A 395 2.83 -30.11 -9.75
C THR A 395 2.59 -31.23 -8.72
N GLY A 396 3.05 -31.08 -7.48
CA GLY A 396 2.92 -32.07 -6.42
C GLY A 396 1.72 -31.85 -5.49
N SER A 397 1.02 -30.71 -5.59
CA SER A 397 -0.07 -30.34 -4.68
C SER A 397 -1.02 -29.33 -5.33
N ASP A 398 -2.32 -29.58 -5.19
CA ASP A 398 -3.37 -28.60 -5.54
C ASP A 398 -3.47 -27.46 -4.51
N GLU A 399 -2.93 -27.67 -3.31
CA GLU A 399 -2.87 -26.69 -2.24
C GLU A 399 -1.66 -25.76 -2.36
N LEU A 400 -1.78 -24.57 -1.77
CA LEU A 400 -0.70 -23.60 -1.66
C LEU A 400 0.38 -24.06 -0.67
N VAL A 401 1.62 -24.22 -1.14
CA VAL A 401 2.78 -24.66 -0.33
C VAL A 401 3.84 -23.56 -0.23
N SER A 402 4.68 -23.62 0.81
CA SER A 402 5.83 -22.71 0.95
C SER A 402 7.07 -23.20 0.16
N LEU A 403 8.06 -22.32 -0.03
CA LEU A 403 9.35 -22.74 -0.59
C LEU A 403 10.09 -23.73 0.31
N ALA A 404 9.97 -23.59 1.63
CA ALA A 404 10.53 -24.54 2.57
C ALA A 404 9.91 -25.94 2.41
N ASP A 405 8.60 -26.01 2.18
CA ASP A 405 7.90 -27.26 1.91
C ASP A 405 8.40 -27.92 0.61
N TYR A 406 8.61 -27.11 -0.45
CA TYR A 406 9.19 -27.58 -1.70
C TYR A 406 10.61 -28.13 -1.48
N VAL A 407 11.48 -27.36 -0.81
CA VAL A 407 12.87 -27.76 -0.53
C VAL A 407 12.91 -29.04 0.30
N GLY A 408 12.03 -29.17 1.29
CA GLY A 408 11.91 -30.38 2.11
C GLY A 408 11.50 -31.64 1.33
N ARG A 409 10.99 -31.50 0.10
CA ARG A 409 10.60 -32.60 -0.79
C ARG A 409 11.50 -32.78 -2.00
N MET A 410 12.58 -31.99 -2.12
CA MET A 410 13.54 -32.13 -3.22
C MET A 410 14.14 -33.54 -3.27
N LYS A 411 14.34 -34.04 -4.49
CA LYS A 411 14.89 -35.38 -4.72
C LYS A 411 16.40 -35.41 -4.47
N GLU A 412 16.94 -36.62 -4.26
CA GLU A 412 18.39 -36.80 -4.21
C GLU A 412 19.03 -36.37 -5.54
N GLY A 413 20.11 -35.59 -5.46
CA GLY A 413 20.77 -35.01 -6.64
C GLY A 413 20.09 -33.77 -7.23
N GLN A 414 18.92 -33.36 -6.72
CA GLN A 414 18.27 -32.10 -7.10
C GLN A 414 18.94 -30.92 -6.36
N ASP A 415 19.49 -29.96 -7.13
CA ASP A 415 20.17 -28.75 -6.62
C ASP A 415 19.48 -27.44 -7.08
N GLN A 416 18.29 -27.56 -7.68
CA GLN A 416 17.54 -26.48 -8.30
C GLN A 416 16.05 -26.51 -7.92
N ILE A 417 15.45 -25.32 -7.81
CA ILE A 417 14.01 -25.13 -7.67
C ILE A 417 13.45 -24.90 -9.07
N PHE A 418 12.70 -25.88 -9.58
CA PHE A 418 12.11 -25.78 -10.91
C PHE A 418 10.81 -25.01 -10.88
N TYR A 419 10.61 -24.14 -11.86
CA TYR A 419 9.37 -23.40 -12.03
C TYR A 419 8.94 -23.31 -13.49
N ILE A 420 7.65 -23.05 -13.69
CA ILE A 420 7.06 -22.65 -14.95
C ILE A 420 6.12 -21.48 -14.72
N SER A 421 6.14 -20.51 -15.62
CA SER A 421 5.25 -19.35 -15.59
C SER A 421 4.28 -19.35 -16.78
N GLY A 422 3.07 -18.85 -16.55
CA GLY A 422 2.01 -18.82 -17.55
C GLY A 422 0.83 -17.96 -17.12
N ASP A 423 -0.19 -17.89 -17.97
CA ASP A 423 -1.37 -17.05 -17.75
C ASP A 423 -2.34 -17.66 -16.71
N ASP A 424 -2.38 -18.98 -16.57
CA ASP A 424 -3.24 -19.71 -15.64
C ASP A 424 -2.69 -21.12 -15.36
N THR A 425 -3.18 -21.77 -14.30
CA THR A 425 -2.70 -23.09 -13.88
C THR A 425 -3.07 -24.21 -14.85
N ASP A 426 -4.26 -24.14 -15.47
CA ASP A 426 -4.77 -25.22 -16.31
C ASP A 426 -3.95 -25.33 -17.60
N SER A 427 -3.63 -24.19 -18.23
CA SER A 427 -2.74 -24.14 -19.40
C SER A 427 -1.33 -24.59 -19.06
N ILE A 428 -0.79 -24.18 -17.90
CA ILE A 428 0.52 -24.61 -17.43
C ILE A 428 0.59 -26.13 -17.24
N HIS A 429 -0.43 -26.76 -16.64
CA HIS A 429 -0.45 -28.22 -16.41
C HIS A 429 -0.40 -29.05 -17.70
N LEU A 430 -0.80 -28.46 -18.83
CA LEU A 430 -0.78 -29.10 -20.15
C LEU A 430 0.54 -28.87 -20.91
N SER A 431 1.50 -28.15 -20.31
CA SER A 431 2.80 -27.85 -20.92
C SER A 431 3.63 -29.12 -21.15
N PRO A 432 4.09 -29.38 -22.39
CA PRO A 432 4.99 -30.50 -22.69
C PRO A 432 6.32 -30.45 -21.90
N GLN A 433 6.76 -29.26 -21.51
CA GLN A 433 7.99 -29.05 -20.76
C GLN A 433 7.94 -29.65 -19.35
N LEU A 434 6.74 -29.96 -18.83
CA LEU A 434 6.56 -30.61 -17.53
C LEU A 434 6.64 -32.14 -17.58
N GLU A 435 6.53 -32.76 -18.75
CA GLU A 435 6.40 -34.23 -18.91
C GLU A 435 7.53 -34.99 -18.20
N GLY A 436 8.78 -34.65 -18.49
CA GLY A 436 9.96 -35.31 -17.92
C GLY A 436 10.12 -35.08 -16.43
N PHE A 437 9.74 -33.90 -15.94
CA PHE A 437 9.72 -33.59 -14.50
C PHE A 437 8.67 -34.47 -13.80
N LYS A 438 7.47 -34.57 -14.37
CA LYS A 438 6.40 -35.44 -13.86
C LYS A 438 6.82 -36.91 -13.87
N ALA A 439 7.45 -37.37 -14.96
CA ALA A 439 7.92 -38.75 -15.09
C ALA A 439 9.00 -39.11 -14.05
N LYS A 440 9.90 -38.17 -13.71
CA LYS A 440 10.90 -38.35 -12.65
C LYS A 440 10.40 -38.00 -11.24
N GLY A 441 9.12 -37.62 -11.10
CA GLY A 441 8.54 -37.20 -9.83
C GLY A 441 9.20 -35.95 -9.23
N VAL A 442 9.76 -35.08 -10.07
CA VAL A 442 10.35 -33.79 -9.68
C VAL A 442 9.25 -32.73 -9.63
N GLU A 443 9.11 -32.09 -8.47
CA GLU A 443 8.11 -31.05 -8.24
C GLU A 443 8.49 -29.77 -8.99
N VAL A 444 7.51 -29.06 -9.57
CA VAL A 444 7.71 -27.80 -10.30
C VAL A 444 6.73 -26.75 -9.75
N LEU A 445 7.22 -25.54 -9.44
CA LEU A 445 6.40 -24.40 -9.05
C LEU A 445 5.58 -23.89 -10.23
N LEU A 446 4.30 -23.60 -10.01
CA LEU A 446 3.37 -23.07 -11.01
C LEU A 446 3.11 -21.59 -10.70
N LEU A 447 3.63 -20.72 -11.57
CA LEU A 447 3.63 -19.28 -11.38
C LEU A 447 2.68 -18.62 -12.37
N THR A 448 1.76 -17.81 -11.87
CA THR A 448 0.66 -17.25 -12.68
C THR A 448 0.50 -15.75 -12.52
N ASP A 449 1.22 -15.13 -11.58
CA ASP A 449 1.16 -13.69 -11.41
C ASP A 449 2.20 -13.03 -12.33
N PRO A 450 1.89 -11.95 -13.05
CA PRO A 450 2.87 -11.25 -13.90
C PRO A 450 4.13 -10.80 -13.15
N VAL A 451 4.00 -10.53 -11.85
CA VAL A 451 5.11 -10.17 -10.96
C VAL A 451 6.14 -11.30 -10.80
N ASP A 452 5.76 -12.55 -11.06
CA ASP A 452 6.63 -13.73 -10.94
C ASP A 452 7.84 -13.65 -11.87
N GLU A 453 7.70 -13.02 -13.04
CA GLU A 453 8.79 -12.82 -13.99
C GLU A 453 9.88 -11.85 -13.50
N PHE A 454 9.58 -11.03 -12.50
CA PHE A 454 10.47 -9.98 -12.02
C PHE A 454 11.14 -10.35 -10.69
N TRP A 455 10.41 -10.99 -9.77
CA TRP A 455 11.00 -11.34 -8.48
C TRP A 455 11.97 -12.52 -8.57
N ILE A 456 11.70 -13.52 -9.41
CA ILE A 456 12.61 -14.68 -9.57
C ILE A 456 14.03 -14.26 -9.95
N PRO A 457 14.26 -13.49 -11.03
CA PRO A 457 15.62 -13.06 -11.36
C PRO A 457 16.22 -12.11 -10.32
N SER A 458 15.40 -11.38 -9.55
CA SER A 458 15.87 -10.49 -8.47
C SER A 458 16.31 -11.26 -7.21
N VAL A 459 15.64 -12.36 -6.89
CA VAL A 459 15.97 -13.24 -5.76
C VAL A 459 17.10 -14.20 -6.13
N GLY A 460 17.02 -14.85 -7.28
CA GLY A 460 18.04 -15.73 -7.86
C GLY A 460 18.16 -17.10 -7.19
N VAL A 461 18.28 -17.14 -5.86
CA VAL A 461 18.49 -18.37 -5.08
C VAL A 461 17.65 -18.40 -3.80
N TYR A 462 17.27 -19.59 -3.36
CA TYR A 462 16.63 -19.84 -2.07
C TYR A 462 17.29 -21.04 -1.38
N GLU A 463 17.80 -20.83 -0.16
CA GLU A 463 18.53 -21.84 0.61
C GLU A 463 19.67 -22.54 -0.18
N GLY A 464 20.35 -21.78 -1.06
CA GLY A 464 21.43 -22.28 -1.91
C GLY A 464 20.99 -22.92 -3.22
N ASN A 465 19.68 -23.12 -3.43
CA ASN A 465 19.11 -23.70 -4.65
C ASN A 465 18.73 -22.59 -5.63
N ALA A 466 19.18 -22.68 -6.88
CA ALA A 466 18.84 -21.71 -7.92
C ALA A 466 17.43 -21.94 -8.46
N PHE A 467 16.72 -20.85 -8.79
CA PHE A 467 15.46 -20.95 -9.54
C PHE A 467 15.74 -21.20 -11.02
N THR A 468 15.18 -22.29 -11.57
CA THR A 468 15.39 -22.69 -12.97
C THR A 468 14.05 -22.88 -13.67
N SER A 469 13.87 -22.17 -14.79
CA SER A 469 12.68 -22.33 -15.63
C SER A 469 12.72 -23.66 -16.39
N VAL A 470 11.64 -24.42 -16.36
CA VAL A 470 11.49 -25.65 -17.16
C VAL A 470 11.34 -25.37 -18.65
N THR A 471 11.11 -24.12 -19.05
CA THR A 471 11.02 -23.70 -20.47
C THR A 471 12.37 -23.30 -21.04
N ARG A 472 13.48 -23.47 -20.30
CA ARG A 472 14.85 -23.21 -20.76
C ARG A 472 15.67 -24.47 -21.05
N GLY A 473 16.66 -24.30 -21.93
CA GLY A 473 17.37 -25.36 -22.67
C GLY A 473 18.23 -26.37 -21.89
N SER A 474 18.53 -26.19 -20.60
CA SER A 474 19.22 -27.19 -19.78
C SER A 474 18.39 -27.52 -18.53
N SER A 475 17.60 -28.60 -18.61
CA SER A 475 16.62 -28.95 -17.57
C SER A 475 17.24 -29.49 -16.28
N GLY A 476 18.55 -29.76 -16.25
CA GLY A 476 19.24 -30.35 -15.09
C GLY A 476 18.78 -31.77 -14.71
N LEU A 477 17.74 -32.28 -15.37
CA LEU A 477 17.08 -33.56 -15.09
C LEU A 477 18.05 -34.73 -15.17
N ASP A 478 19.12 -34.63 -15.95
CA ASP A 478 20.12 -35.70 -16.14
C ASP A 478 20.89 -36.04 -14.86
N LYS A 479 20.90 -35.14 -13.86
CA LYS A 479 21.58 -35.34 -12.57
C LYS A 479 20.68 -35.95 -11.48
N ILE A 480 19.37 -35.97 -11.70
CA ILE A 480 18.38 -36.38 -10.69
C ILE A 480 18.10 -37.86 -10.90
N THR A 481 18.39 -38.66 -9.87
CA THR A 481 18.20 -40.10 -9.94
C THR A 481 16.73 -40.47 -9.78
N SER A 482 16.24 -41.40 -10.61
CA SER A 482 14.89 -41.95 -10.49
C SER A 482 14.91 -43.36 -9.92
N SER A 483 13.90 -43.75 -9.16
CA SER A 483 13.76 -45.12 -8.62
C SER A 483 13.58 -46.20 -9.69
N ASP A 484 13.39 -45.82 -10.96
CA ASP A 484 13.21 -46.73 -12.11
C ASP A 484 14.49 -46.89 -12.97
N GLU A 485 15.66 -46.48 -12.46
CA GLU A 485 16.94 -46.49 -13.19
C GLU A 485 17.45 -47.86 -13.64
N GLU A 486 16.92 -48.97 -13.13
CA GLU A 486 17.30 -50.31 -13.59
C GLU A 486 16.81 -50.66 -15.03
N LYS A 487 16.07 -49.78 -15.70
CA LYS A 487 15.60 -50.00 -17.10
C LYS A 487 16.07 -48.96 -18.13
N ALA A 488 16.87 -47.96 -17.75
CA ALA A 488 17.18 -46.82 -18.62
C ALA A 488 18.53 -46.92 -19.38
N GLU A 489 19.32 -47.98 -19.20
CA GLU A 489 20.63 -48.12 -19.88
C GLU A 489 20.55 -48.55 -21.37
N GLU A 490 19.39 -48.94 -21.91
CA GLU A 490 19.28 -49.47 -23.28
C GLU A 490 18.91 -48.45 -24.38
N ASP A 491 18.53 -47.22 -24.05
CA ASP A 491 17.80 -46.35 -24.97
C ASP A 491 18.59 -45.05 -25.29
N LYS A 492 19.77 -45.19 -25.91
CA LYS A 492 20.53 -44.02 -26.40
C LYS A 492 19.73 -43.32 -27.50
N ALA A 493 19.35 -42.06 -27.22
CA ALA A 493 18.63 -41.16 -28.11
C ALA A 493 19.38 -40.78 -29.42
N ASP A 494 20.61 -41.25 -29.60
CA ASP A 494 21.46 -41.01 -30.76
C ASP A 494 21.38 -42.16 -31.78
N THR A 495 20.23 -42.30 -32.45
CA THR A 495 20.18 -43.12 -33.67
C THR A 495 20.62 -42.28 -34.89
N PRO A 496 21.28 -42.88 -35.90
CA PRO A 496 21.61 -42.19 -37.14
C PRO A 496 20.40 -41.49 -37.78
N ASP A 497 19.23 -42.13 -37.73
CA ASP A 497 17.97 -41.61 -38.27
C ASP A 497 17.52 -40.32 -37.56
N THR A 498 17.70 -40.24 -36.23
CA THR A 498 17.36 -39.03 -35.45
C THR A 498 18.29 -37.87 -35.81
N ALA A 499 19.59 -38.14 -35.98
CA ALA A 499 20.55 -37.12 -36.40
C ALA A 499 20.25 -36.61 -37.83
N MET A 500 19.88 -37.51 -38.75
CA MET A 500 19.47 -37.15 -40.11
C MET A 500 18.17 -36.34 -40.11
N LEU A 501 17.20 -36.72 -39.27
CA LEU A 501 15.95 -35.98 -39.11
C LEU A 501 16.19 -34.57 -38.59
N ILE A 502 17.02 -34.40 -37.55
CA ILE A 502 17.42 -33.08 -37.03
C ILE A 502 18.05 -32.24 -38.14
N ALA A 503 19.00 -32.82 -38.90
CA ALA A 503 19.64 -32.11 -40.00
C ALA A 503 18.63 -31.67 -41.06
N ARG A 504 17.66 -32.53 -41.41
CA ARG A 504 16.60 -32.18 -42.38
C ARG A 504 15.68 -31.10 -41.84
N PHE A 505 15.25 -31.18 -40.58
CA PHE A 505 14.42 -30.15 -39.95
C PHE A 505 15.13 -28.79 -39.94
N LYS A 506 16.44 -28.76 -39.70
CA LYS A 506 17.24 -27.51 -39.76
C LYS A 506 17.19 -26.88 -41.15
N VAL A 507 17.27 -27.69 -42.21
CA VAL A 507 17.11 -27.22 -43.59
C VAL A 507 15.68 -26.73 -43.86
N ALA A 508 14.66 -27.46 -43.40
CA ALA A 508 13.26 -27.17 -43.69
C ALA A 508 12.72 -25.92 -42.98
N LEU A 509 13.19 -25.67 -41.75
CA LEU A 509 12.74 -24.59 -40.87
C LEU A 509 13.62 -23.34 -40.98
N GLY A 510 14.92 -23.49 -41.26
CA GLY A 510 15.84 -22.38 -41.43
C GLY A 510 15.85 -21.44 -40.23
N GLU A 511 15.75 -20.13 -40.46
CA GLU A 511 15.81 -19.09 -39.43
C GLU A 511 14.56 -19.00 -38.52
N GLN A 512 13.53 -19.81 -38.78
CA GLN A 512 12.32 -19.84 -37.95
C GLN A 512 12.57 -20.38 -36.53
N VAL A 513 13.65 -21.13 -36.34
CA VAL A 513 14.10 -21.68 -35.06
C VAL A 513 15.59 -21.39 -34.89
N LYS A 514 16.03 -21.25 -33.65
CA LYS A 514 17.44 -20.97 -33.30
C LYS A 514 18.30 -22.22 -33.45
N ASP A 515 17.76 -23.36 -33.00
CA ASP A 515 18.41 -24.67 -33.09
C ASP A 515 17.34 -25.77 -33.00
N ILE A 516 17.73 -27.01 -33.32
CA ILE A 516 16.88 -28.20 -33.23
C ILE A 516 17.65 -29.29 -32.50
N ARG A 517 17.04 -29.86 -31.45
CA ARG A 517 17.69 -30.82 -30.54
C ARG A 517 16.78 -32.00 -30.24
N ALA A 518 17.37 -33.15 -29.92
CA ALA A 518 16.63 -34.24 -29.29
C ALA A 518 16.30 -33.84 -27.85
N SER A 519 15.05 -34.06 -27.43
CA SER A 519 14.62 -33.76 -26.07
C SER A 519 14.94 -34.90 -25.12
N THR A 520 15.44 -34.55 -23.93
CA THR A 520 15.51 -35.45 -22.77
C THR A 520 14.32 -35.30 -21.82
N ARG A 521 13.45 -34.28 -22.04
CA ARG A 521 12.33 -33.94 -21.16
C ARG A 521 10.96 -34.40 -21.66
N LEU A 522 10.82 -34.74 -22.94
CA LEU A 522 9.53 -35.16 -23.51
C LEU A 522 9.30 -36.66 -23.31
N THR A 523 8.07 -37.04 -22.92
CA THR A 523 7.64 -38.44 -22.82
C THR A 523 6.57 -38.75 -23.86
N ASP A 524 5.47 -37.99 -23.85
CA ASP A 524 4.28 -38.23 -24.66
C ASP A 524 4.20 -37.27 -25.85
N SER A 525 4.66 -36.04 -25.70
CA SER A 525 4.63 -35.05 -26.79
C SER A 525 5.69 -35.32 -27.85
N ALA A 526 5.36 -35.01 -29.10
CA ALA A 526 6.27 -35.16 -30.24
C ALA A 526 7.39 -34.11 -30.24
N CYS A 527 7.10 -32.89 -29.79
CA CYS A 527 8.01 -31.75 -29.81
C CYS A 527 7.57 -30.64 -28.85
N CYS A 528 8.48 -29.75 -28.50
CA CYS A 528 8.20 -28.51 -27.77
C CYS A 528 9.17 -27.38 -28.16
N LEU A 529 8.91 -26.17 -27.67
CA LEU A 529 9.80 -25.03 -27.81
C LEU A 529 10.45 -24.70 -26.46
N VAL A 530 11.72 -24.31 -26.49
CA VAL A 530 12.43 -23.83 -25.30
C VAL A 530 13.22 -22.57 -25.62
N ALA A 531 13.35 -21.70 -24.62
CA ALA A 531 14.29 -20.59 -24.66
C ALA A 531 15.73 -21.08 -24.46
N ASP A 532 16.67 -20.46 -25.16
CA ASP A 532 18.10 -20.77 -25.02
C ASP A 532 18.68 -20.16 -23.74
N GLU A 533 19.87 -20.59 -23.36
CA GLU A 533 20.58 -20.00 -22.23
C GLU A 533 20.88 -18.51 -22.49
N GLY A 534 20.45 -17.65 -21.56
CA GLY A 534 20.61 -16.19 -21.65
C GLY A 534 19.48 -15.46 -22.39
N ASP A 535 18.58 -16.18 -23.08
CA ASP A 535 17.40 -15.56 -23.70
C ASP A 535 16.31 -15.27 -22.65
N ALA A 536 15.41 -14.34 -22.97
CA ALA A 536 14.22 -14.09 -22.16
C ALA A 536 13.33 -15.34 -22.09
N ASP A 537 12.72 -15.57 -20.92
CA ASP A 537 11.75 -16.65 -20.77
C ASP A 537 10.57 -16.46 -21.72
N MET A 538 9.92 -17.56 -22.07
CA MET A 538 8.87 -17.57 -23.09
C MET A 538 7.65 -16.76 -22.63
N HIS A 539 7.27 -16.89 -21.36
CA HIS A 539 6.15 -16.14 -20.79
C HIS A 539 6.49 -14.64 -20.62
N LEU A 540 7.69 -14.30 -20.11
CA LEU A 540 8.17 -12.91 -20.04
C LEU A 540 8.16 -12.23 -21.41
N GLU A 541 8.68 -12.87 -22.46
CA GLU A 541 8.67 -12.27 -23.80
C GLU A 541 7.23 -12.06 -24.31
N ARG A 542 6.30 -12.96 -24.01
CA ARG A 542 4.88 -12.80 -24.32
C ARG A 542 4.29 -11.60 -23.59
N LEU A 543 4.58 -11.45 -22.30
CA LEU A 543 4.14 -10.32 -21.48
C LEU A 543 4.66 -8.99 -22.06
N LEU A 544 5.96 -8.91 -22.36
CA LEU A 544 6.58 -7.72 -22.94
C LEU A 544 6.00 -7.36 -24.32
N ARG A 545 5.69 -8.35 -25.16
CA ARG A 545 5.02 -8.15 -26.45
C ARG A 545 3.61 -7.57 -26.28
N ARG A 546 2.81 -8.09 -25.34
CA ARG A 546 1.47 -7.55 -25.03
C ARG A 546 1.50 -6.09 -24.60
N HIS A 547 2.59 -5.65 -23.95
CA HIS A 547 2.82 -4.27 -23.55
C HIS A 547 3.60 -3.43 -24.57
N ASN A 548 3.76 -3.91 -25.82
CA ASN A 548 4.50 -3.24 -26.89
C ASN A 548 5.95 -2.84 -26.52
N GLN A 549 6.58 -3.59 -25.61
CA GLN A 549 7.99 -3.37 -25.22
C GLN A 549 8.96 -4.15 -26.12
N VAL A 550 8.48 -5.20 -26.78
CA VAL A 550 9.23 -6.04 -27.72
C VAL A 550 8.39 -6.20 -28.98
N GLU A 551 8.96 -5.88 -30.15
CA GLU A 551 8.25 -5.99 -31.43
C GLU A 551 8.43 -7.36 -32.11
N LYS A 552 9.63 -7.94 -32.00
CA LYS A 552 9.99 -9.18 -32.70
C LYS A 552 10.11 -10.33 -31.73
N GLN A 553 9.51 -11.45 -32.12
CA GLN A 553 9.67 -12.71 -31.41
C GLN A 553 11.07 -13.29 -31.61
N SER A 554 11.71 -13.71 -30.53
CA SER A 554 12.98 -14.43 -30.57
C SER A 554 12.79 -15.83 -31.13
N SER A 555 13.69 -16.27 -32.01
CA SER A 555 13.73 -17.66 -32.46
C SER A 555 14.04 -18.58 -31.26
N ARG A 556 13.28 -19.65 -31.13
CA ARG A 556 13.40 -20.63 -30.03
C ARG A 556 14.16 -21.88 -30.47
N ILE A 557 14.60 -22.67 -29.50
CA ILE A 557 15.11 -24.02 -29.76
C ILE A 557 13.90 -24.94 -29.90
N PHE A 558 13.88 -25.74 -30.96
CA PHE A 558 12.84 -26.72 -31.21
C PHE A 558 13.33 -28.10 -30.78
N GLU A 559 12.78 -28.61 -29.68
CA GLU A 559 13.11 -29.95 -29.19
C GLU A 559 12.14 -30.98 -29.77
N ILE A 560 12.66 -32.13 -30.24
CA ILE A 560 11.85 -33.25 -30.74
C ILE A 560 12.05 -34.49 -29.86
N ASN A 561 11.01 -35.28 -29.65
CA ASN A 561 11.04 -36.51 -28.86
C ASN A 561 11.40 -37.71 -29.74
N PRO A 562 12.63 -38.27 -29.67
CA PRO A 562 13.03 -39.39 -30.52
C PRO A 562 12.25 -40.68 -30.23
N LYS A 563 11.60 -40.76 -29.07
CA LYS A 563 10.81 -41.92 -28.65
C LYS A 563 9.39 -41.90 -29.20
N HIS A 564 8.89 -40.72 -29.57
CA HIS A 564 7.52 -40.54 -30.04
C HIS A 564 7.30 -41.25 -31.40
N PRO A 565 6.20 -42.02 -31.58
CA PRO A 565 5.97 -42.81 -32.80
C PRO A 565 6.02 -42.00 -34.10
N MET A 566 5.49 -40.77 -34.08
CA MET A 566 5.54 -39.89 -35.25
C MET A 566 6.96 -39.48 -35.60
N ILE A 567 7.81 -39.18 -34.61
CA ILE A 567 9.20 -38.74 -34.84
C ILE A 567 10.03 -39.91 -35.36
N LYS A 568 9.87 -41.11 -34.79
CA LYS A 568 10.49 -42.34 -35.32
C LYS A 568 10.12 -42.56 -36.79
N ARG A 569 8.82 -42.47 -37.11
CA ARG A 569 8.35 -42.68 -38.47
C ARG A 569 8.88 -41.63 -39.45
N LEU A 570 9.02 -40.37 -39.01
CA LEU A 570 9.65 -39.33 -39.82
C LEU A 570 11.13 -39.61 -40.07
N GLY A 571 11.85 -40.16 -39.08
CA GLY A 571 13.23 -40.61 -39.23
C GLY A 571 13.37 -41.70 -40.30
N GLU A 572 12.50 -42.71 -40.29
CA GLU A 572 12.53 -43.81 -41.26
C GLU A 572 12.29 -43.36 -42.71
N ILE A 573 11.53 -42.28 -42.92
CA ILE A 573 11.18 -41.79 -44.27
C ILE A 573 12.00 -40.58 -44.71
N VAL A 574 12.95 -40.10 -43.90
CA VAL A 574 13.68 -38.85 -44.15
C VAL A 574 14.40 -38.83 -45.50
N GLU A 575 14.97 -39.97 -45.91
CA GLU A 575 15.66 -40.08 -47.19
C GLU A 575 14.72 -40.35 -48.37
N THR A 576 13.64 -41.10 -48.14
CA THR A 576 12.76 -41.58 -49.22
C THR A 576 11.63 -40.60 -49.54
N GLN A 577 11.22 -39.77 -48.57
CA GLN A 577 10.11 -38.82 -48.70
C GLN A 577 10.43 -37.45 -48.07
N PRO A 578 11.53 -36.79 -48.49
CA PRO A 578 12.02 -35.57 -47.85
C PRO A 578 11.00 -34.41 -47.85
N ASP A 579 10.18 -34.29 -48.89
CA ASP A 579 9.16 -33.23 -48.97
C ASP A 579 8.04 -33.41 -47.93
N ASN A 580 7.67 -34.67 -47.64
CA ASN A 580 6.68 -34.98 -46.59
C ASN A 580 7.26 -34.64 -45.21
N VAL A 581 8.55 -34.90 -45.00
CA VAL A 581 9.25 -34.57 -43.75
C VAL A 581 9.33 -33.05 -43.56
N ASP A 582 9.56 -32.27 -44.62
CA ASP A 582 9.57 -30.80 -44.53
C ASP A 582 8.20 -30.20 -44.19
N GLU A 583 7.13 -30.74 -44.78
CA GLU A 583 5.77 -30.34 -44.44
C GLU A 583 5.43 -30.68 -42.98
N ALA A 584 5.81 -31.87 -42.53
CA ALA A 584 5.64 -32.31 -41.14
C ALA A 584 6.44 -31.44 -40.16
N ALA A 585 7.69 -31.09 -40.48
CA ALA A 585 8.52 -30.22 -39.64
C ALA A 585 7.84 -28.87 -39.39
N ARG A 586 7.28 -28.26 -40.44
CA ARG A 586 6.58 -26.97 -40.34
C ARG A 586 5.28 -27.09 -39.54
N LEU A 587 4.53 -28.17 -39.74
CA LEU A 587 3.31 -28.42 -38.97
C LEU A 587 3.59 -28.69 -37.48
N LEU A 588 4.64 -29.45 -37.16
CA LEU A 588 5.05 -29.68 -35.78
C LEU A 588 5.52 -28.39 -35.11
N LEU A 589 6.24 -27.52 -35.83
CA LEU A 589 6.59 -26.19 -35.33
C LEU A 589 5.36 -25.32 -35.06
N ASP A 590 4.41 -25.28 -36.01
CA ASP A 590 3.15 -24.54 -35.85
C ASP A 590 2.33 -25.10 -34.68
N GLN A 591 2.29 -26.42 -34.51
CA GLN A 591 1.65 -27.09 -33.36
C GLN A 591 2.31 -26.69 -32.04
N ALA A 592 3.65 -26.71 -31.97
CA ALA A 592 4.37 -26.33 -30.76
C ALA A 592 4.06 -24.87 -30.40
N ARG A 593 4.05 -23.95 -31.36
CA ARG A 593 3.63 -22.54 -31.12
C ARG A 593 2.23 -22.43 -30.53
N ILE A 594 1.26 -23.20 -31.05
CA ILE A 594 -0.11 -23.21 -30.53
C ILE A 594 -0.14 -23.67 -29.06
N VAL A 595 0.59 -24.74 -28.74
CA VAL A 595 0.67 -25.26 -27.36
C VAL A 595 1.30 -24.24 -26.43
N GLU A 596 2.27 -23.46 -26.90
CA GLU A 596 2.89 -22.35 -26.16
C GLU A 596 2.01 -21.08 -26.08
N GLY A 597 0.76 -21.14 -26.54
CA GLY A 597 -0.14 -19.97 -26.57
C GLY A 597 0.29 -18.87 -27.54
N GLU A 598 1.14 -19.21 -28.52
CA GLU A 598 1.57 -18.28 -29.56
C GLU A 598 0.68 -18.34 -30.80
N THR A 599 0.63 -17.22 -31.52
CA THR A 599 -0.06 -17.15 -32.80
C THR A 599 0.78 -17.84 -33.88
N VAL A 600 0.13 -18.67 -34.70
CA VAL A 600 0.74 -19.21 -35.92
C VAL A 600 1.11 -18.06 -36.86
N THR A 601 2.34 -18.05 -37.35
CA THR A 601 2.87 -16.93 -38.17
C THR A 601 2.15 -16.76 -39.51
N ASP A 602 1.73 -17.88 -40.12
CA ASP A 602 0.91 -17.89 -41.34
C ASP A 602 -0.23 -18.92 -41.19
N PRO A 603 -1.39 -18.50 -40.68
CA PRO A 603 -2.54 -19.39 -40.47
C PRO A 603 -3.05 -20.03 -41.77
N VAL A 604 -2.90 -19.36 -42.92
CA VAL A 604 -3.36 -19.87 -44.22
C VAL A 604 -2.44 -20.98 -44.68
N ALA A 605 -1.12 -20.79 -44.58
CA ALA A 605 -0.16 -21.83 -44.92
C ALA A 605 -0.27 -23.04 -43.97
N PHE A 606 -0.48 -22.80 -42.68
CA PHE A 606 -0.76 -23.86 -41.71
C PHE A 606 -2.00 -24.68 -42.09
N ALA A 607 -3.13 -24.02 -42.33
CA ALA A 607 -4.37 -24.70 -42.70
C ALA A 607 -4.20 -25.53 -43.98
N LYS A 608 -3.54 -24.96 -45.00
CA LYS A 608 -3.26 -25.67 -46.27
C LYS A 608 -2.37 -26.89 -46.05
N ARG A 609 -1.29 -26.77 -45.26
CA ARG A 609 -0.41 -27.90 -44.91
C ARG A 609 -1.18 -29.00 -44.19
N LEU A 610 -2.00 -28.62 -43.20
CA LEU A 610 -2.81 -29.54 -42.42
C LEU A 610 -3.81 -30.30 -43.32
N THR A 611 -4.54 -29.59 -44.18
CA THR A 611 -5.47 -30.22 -45.14
C THR A 611 -4.74 -31.16 -46.10
N ASN A 612 -3.58 -30.77 -46.62
CA ASN A 612 -2.79 -31.61 -47.52
C ASN A 612 -2.34 -32.91 -46.84
N MET A 613 -1.79 -32.83 -45.61
CA MET A 613 -1.38 -34.01 -44.85
C MET A 613 -2.56 -34.92 -44.52
N MET A 614 -3.70 -34.37 -44.07
CA MET A 614 -4.90 -35.16 -43.80
C MET A 614 -5.42 -35.84 -45.06
N THR A 615 -5.43 -35.14 -46.20
CA THR A 615 -5.89 -35.71 -47.47
C THR A 615 -5.03 -36.90 -47.89
N ARG A 616 -3.69 -36.77 -47.77
CA ARG A 616 -2.78 -37.90 -48.07
C ARG A 616 -2.99 -39.08 -47.12
N GLY A 617 -3.21 -38.80 -45.82
CA GLY A 617 -3.45 -39.83 -44.80
C GLY A 617 -4.78 -40.58 -44.96
N LEU A 618 -5.79 -39.95 -45.58
CA LEU A 618 -7.08 -40.59 -45.89
C LEU A 618 -7.03 -41.48 -47.15
N VAL A 619 -5.99 -41.35 -47.99
CA VAL A 619 -5.81 -42.12 -49.23
C VAL A 619 -4.88 -43.33 -48.99
N GLY A 620 -4.79 -43.79 -47.73
CA GLY A 620 -4.05 -44.99 -47.33
C GLY A 620 -4.57 -46.27 -47.97
#